data_AF-A0A1F3TV59-F1
#
_entry.id   AF-A0A1F3TV59-F1
#
_cell.length_a   1.000
_cell.length_b   1.000
_cell.length_c   1.000
_cell.angle_alpha   90.00
_cell.angle_beta   90.00
_cell.angle_gamma   90.00
#
_symmetry.space_group_name_H-M   'P 1'
#
loop_
_entity.id
_entity.type
_entity.pdbx_description
1 polymer ?
#
loop_
_entity_poly.entity_id
_entity_poly.type
_entity_poly.pdbx_seq_one_letter_code
_entity_poly.pdbx_strand_id
1 'polypeptide(L)'
;MNNKNLIEQIKKAALLDDKKRKDIRYKKAMAFLVKKGFLKTNINFEPYFQARVWVKDLIWAGQNVEPRILEVLPAAVLRLPKAFNHDNTKEELLLKQVLIDLREEKENGSDFLNMPYKKIKVWMNISLNDRRTKTLDNKKLMKTFRLTPQTIRKIELLKKKSGLSDAAIIEGLVDREIV
;
A
#
# COMPACT_ATOMS: atom_id res chain seq x y z
N MET A 1 -35.20 -11.30 20.83
CA MET A 1 -33.98 -11.37 21.66
C MET A 1 -34.20 -10.49 22.89
N ASN A 2 -33.93 -10.94 24.12
CA ASN A 2 -34.19 -10.16 25.34
C ASN A 2 -33.14 -9.04 25.50
N ASN A 3 -33.55 -7.80 25.77
CA ASN A 3 -32.67 -6.63 25.87
C ASN A 3 -31.52 -6.83 26.88
N LYS A 4 -31.76 -7.56 27.98
CA LYS A 4 -30.71 -7.87 28.96
C LYS A 4 -29.57 -8.71 28.36
N ASN A 5 -29.90 -9.73 27.56
CA ASN A 5 -28.91 -10.60 26.93
C ASN A 5 -28.08 -9.84 25.89
N LEU A 6 -28.70 -8.91 25.15
CA LEU A 6 -28.00 -8.05 24.20
C LEU A 6 -27.00 -7.12 24.91
N ILE A 7 -27.39 -6.49 26.01
CA ILE A 7 -26.51 -5.61 26.79
C ILE A 7 -25.31 -6.40 27.33
N GLU A 8 -25.50 -7.62 27.83
CA GLU A 8 -24.39 -8.47 28.29
C GLU A 8 -23.44 -8.86 27.15
N GLN A 9 -23.96 -9.18 25.97
CA GLN A 9 -23.15 -9.47 24.79
C GLN A 9 -22.29 -8.27 24.38
N ILE A 10 -22.87 -7.07 24.37
CA ILE A 10 -22.14 -5.82 24.06
C ILE A 10 -21.04 -5.57 25.09
N LYS A 11 -21.33 -5.74 26.39
CA LYS A 11 -20.31 -5.58 27.46
C LYS A 11 -19.16 -6.56 27.31
N LYS A 12 -19.45 -7.83 27.02
CA LYS A 12 -18.43 -8.86 26.77
C LYS A 12 -17.57 -8.51 25.55
N ALA A 13 -18.20 -8.08 24.45
CA ALA A 13 -17.50 -7.66 23.24
C ALA A 13 -16.59 -6.44 23.50
N ALA A 14 -17.07 -5.44 24.26
CA ALA A 14 -16.30 -4.27 24.63
C ALA A 14 -15.07 -4.62 25.49
N LEU A 15 -15.21 -5.52 26.47
CA LEU A 15 -14.08 -5.99 27.28
C LEU A 15 -13.02 -6.73 26.45
N LEU A 16 -13.44 -7.54 25.48
CA LEU A 16 -12.53 -8.21 24.56
C LEU A 16 -11.81 -7.22 23.64
N ASP A 17 -12.52 -6.22 23.13
CA ASP A 17 -11.95 -5.15 22.30
C ASP A 17 -10.91 -4.34 23.09
N ASP A 18 -11.25 -3.92 24.32
CA ASP A 18 -10.33 -3.21 25.22
C ASP A 18 -9.07 -4.02 25.50
N LYS A 19 -9.20 -5.33 25.71
CA LYS A 19 -8.04 -6.22 25.90
C LYS A 19 -7.15 -6.22 24.66
N LYS A 20 -7.72 -6.28 23.47
CA LYS A 20 -6.95 -6.26 22.21
C LYS A 20 -6.32 -4.88 21.94
N ARG A 21 -6.99 -3.78 22.29
CA ARG A 21 -6.42 -2.41 22.18
C ARG A 21 -5.23 -2.17 23.10
N LYS A 22 -5.10 -2.96 24.17
CA LYS A 22 -3.92 -2.93 25.04
C LYS A 22 -2.73 -3.69 24.46
N ASP A 23 -2.93 -4.53 23.44
CA ASP A 23 -1.88 -5.31 22.78
C ASP A 23 -0.81 -4.39 22.16
N ILE A 24 0.44 -4.78 22.32
CA ILE A 24 1.58 -4.03 21.83
C ILE A 24 1.58 -3.88 20.31
N ARG A 25 1.11 -4.90 19.57
CA ARG A 25 1.05 -4.89 18.10
C ARG A 25 0.13 -3.79 17.60
N TYR A 26 -1.05 -3.68 18.20
CA TYR A 26 -2.01 -2.62 17.89
C TYR A 26 -1.46 -1.23 18.21
N LYS A 27 -0.89 -1.04 19.42
CA LYS A 27 -0.31 0.24 19.82
C LYS A 27 0.80 0.69 18.86
N LYS A 28 1.68 -0.23 18.46
CA LYS A 28 2.76 0.02 17.50
C LYS A 28 2.22 0.39 16.12
N ALA A 29 1.26 -0.38 15.61
CA ALA A 29 0.63 -0.13 14.31
C ALA A 29 -0.03 1.26 14.26
N MET A 30 -0.85 1.57 15.27
CA MET A 30 -1.53 2.87 15.37
C MET A 30 -0.55 4.02 15.53
N ALA A 31 0.41 3.92 16.45
CA ALA A 31 1.42 4.97 16.67
C ALA A 31 2.19 5.26 15.37
N PHE A 32 2.58 4.22 14.63
CA PHE A 32 3.27 4.37 13.35
C PHE A 32 2.38 5.06 12.30
N LEU A 33 1.17 4.56 12.06
CA LEU A 33 0.28 5.07 11.02
C LEU A 33 -0.19 6.50 11.30
N VAL A 34 -0.48 6.82 12.56
CA VAL A 34 -0.87 8.17 12.98
C VAL A 34 0.28 9.15 12.82
N LYS A 35 1.48 8.79 13.30
CA LYS A 35 2.67 9.63 13.16
C LYS A 35 3.04 9.90 11.70
N LYS A 36 2.85 8.91 10.82
CA LYS A 36 3.07 9.06 9.37
C LYS A 36 1.94 9.81 8.66
N GLY A 37 0.82 10.07 9.32
CA GLY A 37 -0.32 10.80 8.79
C GLY A 37 -1.27 9.96 7.94
N PHE A 38 -1.19 8.63 8.00
CA PHE A 38 -2.15 7.73 7.35
C PHE A 38 -3.46 7.63 8.12
N LEU A 39 -3.44 7.80 9.45
CA LEU A 39 -4.65 7.77 10.27
C LEU A 39 -4.70 9.01 11.17
N LYS A 40 -5.93 9.43 11.49
CA LYS A 40 -6.20 10.46 12.50
C LYS A 40 -6.96 9.83 13.65
N THR A 41 -6.62 10.24 14.86
CA THR A 41 -7.22 9.73 16.09
C THR A 41 -7.18 10.81 17.17
N ASN A 42 -8.13 10.75 18.10
CA ASN A 42 -8.17 11.62 19.28
C ASN A 42 -7.35 11.01 20.45
N ILE A 43 -6.90 9.77 20.31
CA ILE A 43 -6.09 9.08 21.32
C ILE A 43 -4.63 9.47 21.09
N ASN A 44 -3.99 10.02 22.12
CA ASN A 44 -2.56 10.28 22.04
C ASN A 44 -1.80 8.94 22.15
N PHE A 45 -1.11 8.56 21.07
CA PHE A 45 -0.21 7.42 21.08
C PHE A 45 1.21 7.91 21.36
N GLU A 46 1.88 7.26 22.32
CA GLU A 46 3.30 7.57 22.55
C GLU A 46 4.10 7.39 21.25
N PRO A 47 5.06 8.30 20.98
CA PRO A 47 5.85 8.23 19.76
C PRO A 47 6.55 6.88 19.66
N TYR A 48 6.23 6.11 18.64
CA TYR A 48 7.01 4.91 18.34
C TYR A 48 8.31 5.33 17.66
N PHE A 49 9.44 5.11 18.35
CA PHE A 49 10.78 5.49 17.90
C PHE A 49 11.47 4.41 17.05
N GLN A 50 10.94 3.18 16.99
CA GLN A 50 11.56 2.18 16.13
C GLN A 50 11.32 2.50 14.65
N ALA A 51 12.36 2.28 13.85
CA ALA A 51 12.37 2.63 12.43
C ALA A 51 11.46 1.76 11.58
N ARG A 52 11.13 0.53 12.03
CA ARG A 52 10.41 -0.46 11.23
C ARG A 52 9.31 -1.16 12.02
N VAL A 53 8.24 -1.52 11.30
CA VAL A 53 7.09 -2.26 11.83
C VAL A 53 6.86 -3.54 11.01
N TRP A 54 6.42 -4.61 11.65
CA TRP A 54 6.13 -5.87 10.97
C TRP A 54 4.77 -5.82 10.29
N VAL A 55 4.68 -6.19 9.01
CA VAL A 55 3.41 -6.17 8.28
C VAL A 55 2.37 -7.08 8.93
N LYS A 56 2.76 -8.26 9.41
CA LYS A 56 1.88 -9.16 10.18
C LYS A 56 1.24 -8.50 11.41
N ASP A 57 1.94 -7.59 12.09
CA ASP A 57 1.40 -6.90 13.27
C ASP A 57 0.32 -5.89 12.86
N LEU A 58 0.50 -5.22 11.71
CA LEU A 58 -0.52 -4.33 11.14
C LEU A 58 -1.72 -5.13 10.64
N ILE A 59 -1.50 -6.27 9.98
CA ILE A 59 -2.57 -7.15 9.53
C ILE A 59 -3.38 -7.66 10.73
N TRP A 60 -2.70 -8.16 11.77
CA TRP A 60 -3.35 -8.60 12.99
C TRP A 60 -4.17 -7.48 13.63
N ALA A 61 -3.60 -6.29 13.78
CA ALA A 61 -4.27 -5.13 14.36
C ALA A 61 -5.50 -4.71 13.53
N GLY A 62 -5.39 -4.79 12.21
CA GLY A 62 -6.46 -4.47 11.28
C GLY A 62 -7.62 -5.46 11.32
N GLN A 63 -7.33 -6.76 11.34
CA GLN A 63 -8.35 -7.80 11.41
C GLN A 63 -9.04 -7.89 12.77
N ASN A 64 -8.33 -7.58 13.86
CA ASN A 64 -8.81 -7.85 15.20
C ASN A 64 -9.30 -6.63 15.97
N VAL A 65 -8.91 -5.41 15.59
CA VAL A 65 -9.10 -4.19 16.40
C VAL A 65 -9.59 -2.99 15.59
N GLU A 66 -8.86 -2.59 14.56
CA GLU A 66 -9.16 -1.37 13.79
C GLU A 66 -9.04 -1.62 12.28
N PRO A 67 -10.15 -1.97 11.60
CA PRO A 67 -10.16 -2.32 10.17
C PRO A 67 -9.57 -1.26 9.25
N ARG A 68 -9.63 0.03 9.62
CA ARG A 68 -9.01 1.11 8.82
C ARG A 68 -7.50 0.92 8.64
N ILE A 69 -6.84 0.17 9.53
CA ILE A 69 -5.43 -0.21 9.35
C ILE A 69 -5.25 -0.99 8.03
N LEU A 70 -6.15 -1.91 7.69
CA LEU A 70 -6.09 -2.69 6.44
C LEU A 70 -6.37 -1.83 5.21
N GLU A 71 -7.23 -0.81 5.35
CA GLU A 71 -7.51 0.13 4.25
C GLU A 71 -6.26 0.94 3.87
N VAL A 72 -5.50 1.39 4.87
CA VAL A 72 -4.32 2.25 4.64
C VAL A 72 -3.02 1.49 4.42
N LEU A 73 -2.95 0.23 4.87
CA LEU A 73 -1.72 -0.57 4.86
C LEU A 73 -1.08 -0.68 3.45
N PRO A 74 -1.82 -1.00 2.38
CA PRO A 74 -1.23 -1.09 1.04
C PRO A 74 -0.59 0.24 0.59
N ALA A 75 -1.29 1.35 0.80
CA ALA A 75 -0.76 2.68 0.50
C ALA A 75 0.49 3.00 1.33
N ALA A 76 0.49 2.63 2.61
CA ALA A 76 1.62 2.82 3.51
C ALA A 76 2.86 2.02 3.06
N VAL A 77 2.70 0.75 2.72
CA VAL A 77 3.79 -0.11 2.23
C VAL A 77 4.32 0.38 0.90
N LEU A 78 3.45 0.83 -0.02
CA LEU A 78 3.89 1.33 -1.32
C LEU A 78 4.70 2.63 -1.21
N ARG A 79 4.35 3.49 -0.26
CA ARG A 79 4.97 4.81 -0.07
C ARG A 79 6.20 4.77 0.82
N LEU A 80 6.22 3.89 1.82
CA LEU A 80 7.29 3.77 2.82
C LEU A 80 7.85 2.35 2.89
N PRO A 81 8.27 1.71 1.78
CA PRO A 81 8.62 0.29 1.77
C PRO A 81 9.73 -0.09 2.76
N LYS A 82 10.68 0.81 3.00
CA LYS A 82 11.79 0.59 3.95
C LYS A 82 11.35 0.57 5.42
N ALA A 83 10.15 1.07 5.73
CA ALA A 83 9.61 1.11 7.08
C ALA A 83 8.95 -0.22 7.51
N PHE A 84 8.89 -1.22 6.63
CA PHE A 84 8.20 -2.49 6.89
C PHE A 84 9.16 -3.67 6.93
N ASN A 85 8.93 -4.58 7.87
CA ASN A 85 9.50 -5.92 7.89
C ASN A 85 8.46 -6.92 7.36
N HIS A 86 8.94 -7.87 6.56
CA HIS A 86 8.11 -8.86 5.87
C HIS A 86 8.44 -10.27 6.34
N ASP A 87 7.45 -11.14 6.38
CA ASP A 87 7.57 -12.55 6.79
C ASP A 87 7.06 -13.56 5.76
N ASN A 88 6.58 -13.11 4.59
CA ASN A 88 6.04 -13.93 3.50
C ASN A 88 4.86 -14.83 3.92
N THR A 89 4.05 -14.40 4.89
CA THR A 89 2.76 -15.02 5.21
C THR A 89 1.78 -15.00 4.03
N LYS A 90 0.75 -15.84 4.08
CA LYS A 90 -0.31 -15.90 3.04
C LYS A 90 -0.97 -14.53 2.84
N GLU A 91 -1.22 -13.83 3.93
CA GLU A 91 -1.81 -12.49 3.92
C GLU A 91 -0.87 -11.46 3.29
N GLU A 92 0.45 -11.59 3.50
CA GLU A 92 1.43 -10.76 2.80
C GLU A 92 1.49 -11.04 1.29
N LEU A 93 1.22 -12.27 0.84
CA LEU A 93 1.11 -12.57 -0.59
C LEU A 93 -0.10 -11.87 -1.21
N LEU A 94 -1.25 -11.86 -0.52
CA LEU A 94 -2.42 -11.08 -0.94
C LEU A 94 -2.10 -9.58 -1.00
N LEU A 95 -1.38 -9.07 0.00
CA LEU A 95 -0.91 -7.69 -0.01
C LEU A 95 -0.04 -7.39 -1.24
N LYS A 96 0.89 -8.28 -1.60
CA LYS A 96 1.73 -8.12 -2.79
C LYS A 96 0.91 -7.99 -4.06
N GLN A 97 -0.16 -8.78 -4.23
CA GLN A 97 -1.04 -8.66 -5.39
C GLN A 97 -1.73 -7.30 -5.43
N VAL A 98 -2.28 -6.84 -4.31
CA VAL A 98 -2.91 -5.51 -4.20
C VAL A 98 -1.90 -4.41 -4.51
N LEU A 99 -0.65 -4.55 -4.07
CA LEU A 99 0.42 -3.59 -4.37
C LEU A 99 0.78 -3.54 -5.86
N ILE A 100 0.70 -4.67 -6.58
CA ILE A 100 0.86 -4.71 -8.03
C ILE A 100 -0.29 -3.96 -8.69
N ASP A 101 -1.53 -4.28 -8.33
CA ASP A 101 -2.73 -3.63 -8.89
C ASP A 101 -2.75 -2.12 -8.62
N LEU A 102 -2.24 -1.65 -7.46
CA LEU A 102 -2.09 -0.23 -7.15
C LEU A 102 -0.98 0.45 -7.95
N ARG A 103 0.12 -0.26 -8.25
CA ARG A 103 1.22 0.28 -9.07
C ARG A 103 0.83 0.41 -10.54
N GLU A 104 0.01 -0.50 -11.03
CA GLU A 104 -0.54 -0.51 -12.38
C GLU A 104 -1.76 0.42 -12.52
N GLU A 105 -2.15 1.11 -11.43
CA GLU A 105 -3.24 2.09 -11.39
C GLU A 105 -4.60 1.55 -11.88
N LYS A 106 -4.82 0.23 -11.79
CA LYS A 106 -6.02 -0.45 -12.29
C LYS A 106 -7.30 0.22 -11.80
N GLU A 107 -8.32 0.25 -12.65
CA GLU A 107 -9.64 0.74 -12.26
C GLU A 107 -10.28 -0.18 -11.21
N ASN A 108 -10.18 -1.48 -11.43
CA ASN A 108 -10.58 -2.54 -10.50
C ASN A 108 -9.38 -3.43 -10.20
N GLY A 109 -9.15 -3.73 -8.92
CA GLY A 109 -8.04 -4.55 -8.46
C GLY A 109 -8.48 -5.53 -7.40
N SER A 110 -7.51 -6.29 -6.89
CA SER A 110 -7.75 -7.32 -5.87
C SER A 110 -8.15 -6.68 -4.53
N ASP A 111 -9.14 -7.27 -3.87
CA ASP A 111 -9.49 -6.91 -2.50
C ASP A 111 -8.44 -7.40 -1.51
N PHE A 112 -8.33 -6.72 -0.37
CA PHE A 112 -7.37 -7.08 0.67
C PHE A 112 -8.07 -7.42 1.99
N LEU A 113 -8.13 -8.70 2.35
CA LEU A 113 -8.69 -9.17 3.62
C LEU A 113 -10.10 -8.59 3.90
N ASN A 114 -11.00 -8.74 2.92
CA ASN A 114 -12.37 -8.19 2.88
C ASN A 114 -12.45 -6.65 2.74
N MET A 115 -11.34 -5.95 2.52
CA MET A 115 -11.35 -4.53 2.19
C MET A 115 -11.44 -4.34 0.67
N PRO A 116 -12.48 -3.65 0.17
CA PRO A 116 -12.62 -3.39 -1.26
C PRO A 116 -11.46 -2.57 -1.81
N TYR A 117 -10.91 -2.98 -2.97
CA TYR A 117 -9.82 -2.27 -3.64
C TYR A 117 -10.08 -0.77 -3.81
N LYS A 118 -11.33 -0.38 -4.15
CA LYS A 118 -11.74 1.02 -4.30
C LYS A 118 -11.47 1.85 -3.04
N LYS A 119 -11.70 1.30 -1.84
CA LYS A 119 -11.41 2.01 -0.58
C LYS A 119 -9.92 2.18 -0.37
N ILE A 120 -9.13 1.16 -0.69
CA ILE A 120 -7.67 1.18 -0.58
C ILE A 120 -7.08 2.23 -1.53
N LYS A 121 -7.56 2.29 -2.78
CA LYS A 121 -7.08 3.20 -3.82
C LYS A 121 -7.14 4.68 -3.41
N VAL A 122 -8.17 5.08 -2.66
CA VAL A 122 -8.32 6.46 -2.14
C VAL A 122 -7.10 6.90 -1.33
N TRP A 123 -6.46 5.99 -0.59
CA TRP A 123 -5.33 6.30 0.28
C TRP A 123 -4.02 6.58 -0.48
N MET A 124 -3.95 6.26 -1.77
CA MET A 124 -2.76 6.51 -2.60
C MET A 124 -2.47 8.00 -2.80
N ASN A 125 -3.54 8.82 -2.81
CA ASN A 125 -3.47 10.22 -3.20
C ASN A 125 -3.60 11.20 -2.03
N ILE A 126 -3.57 10.69 -0.80
CA ILE A 126 -3.63 11.54 0.39
C ILE A 126 -2.26 12.19 0.63
N SER A 127 -2.27 13.49 0.89
CA SER A 127 -1.11 14.24 1.37
C SER A 127 -0.75 13.80 2.79
N LEU A 128 0.45 13.25 2.98
CA LEU A 128 0.97 12.92 4.31
C LEU A 128 1.62 14.13 4.95
N ASN A 129 1.74 14.09 6.28
CA ASN A 129 2.49 15.09 7.05
C ASN A 129 3.96 15.17 6.59
N ASP A 130 4.52 14.03 6.20
CA ASP A 130 5.86 13.94 5.64
C ASP A 130 5.88 14.41 4.18
N ARG A 131 6.18 15.71 3.98
CA ARG A 131 6.26 16.37 2.66
C ARG A 131 7.29 15.74 1.71
N ARG A 132 8.16 14.85 2.19
CA ARG A 132 9.12 14.12 1.35
C ARG A 132 8.45 13.02 0.53
N THR A 133 7.29 12.55 0.97
CA THR A 133 6.60 11.40 0.37
C THR A 133 5.52 11.89 -0.59
N LYS A 134 5.84 11.96 -1.88
CA LYS A 134 4.89 12.36 -2.93
C LYS A 134 3.70 11.39 -3.02
N THR A 135 2.54 11.90 -3.44
CA THR A 135 1.38 11.08 -3.84
C THR A 135 1.71 10.28 -5.10
N LEU A 136 0.90 9.26 -5.43
CA LEU A 136 1.14 8.44 -6.61
C LEU A 136 1.16 9.31 -7.88
N ASP A 137 0.15 10.15 -8.06
CA ASP A 137 0.01 11.06 -9.21
C ASP A 137 1.18 12.06 -9.35
N ASN A 138 1.83 12.40 -8.23
CA ASN A 138 2.96 13.34 -8.20
C ASN A 138 4.33 12.63 -8.21
N LYS A 139 4.36 11.29 -8.25
CA LYS A 139 5.63 10.57 -8.40
C LYS A 139 6.21 10.95 -9.75
N LYS A 140 7.47 11.40 -9.71
CA LYS A 140 8.20 11.79 -10.91
C LYS A 140 8.30 10.56 -11.81
N LEU A 141 7.64 10.61 -12.97
CA LEU A 141 7.91 9.68 -14.05
C LEU A 141 9.41 9.74 -14.33
N MET A 142 10.09 8.59 -14.23
CA MET A 142 11.50 8.53 -14.54
C MET A 142 11.66 8.84 -16.03
N LYS A 143 12.19 10.03 -16.34
CA LYS A 143 12.48 10.44 -17.72
C LYS A 143 13.65 9.67 -18.34
N THR A 144 14.37 8.88 -17.54
CA THR A 144 15.50 8.07 -17.97
C THR A 144 15.18 6.60 -17.77
N PHE A 145 14.90 5.92 -18.86
CA PHE A 145 14.75 4.47 -18.89
C PHE A 145 16.11 3.84 -19.17
N ARG A 146 16.47 2.80 -18.42
CA ARG A 146 17.66 2.00 -18.71
C ARG A 146 17.24 0.83 -19.58
N LEU A 147 17.64 0.87 -20.84
CA LEU A 147 17.43 -0.25 -21.76
C LEU A 147 18.50 -1.31 -21.52
N THR A 148 18.10 -2.58 -21.63
CA THR A 148 19.09 -3.68 -21.56
C THR A 148 20.02 -3.63 -22.78
N PRO A 149 21.27 -4.12 -22.69
CA PRO A 149 22.16 -4.19 -23.85
C PRO A 149 21.55 -4.96 -25.03
N GLN A 150 20.73 -5.98 -24.75
CA GLN A 150 20.01 -6.73 -25.79
C GLN A 150 18.96 -5.86 -26.50
N THR A 151 18.20 -5.06 -25.75
CA THR A 151 17.22 -4.11 -26.32
C THR A 151 17.92 -3.06 -27.18
N ILE A 152 19.06 -2.52 -26.72
CA ILE A 152 19.86 -1.55 -27.48
C ILE A 152 20.31 -2.15 -28.82
N ARG A 153 20.86 -3.37 -28.82
CA ARG A 153 21.25 -4.07 -30.06
C ARG A 153 20.08 -4.26 -31.03
N LYS A 154 18.88 -4.56 -30.52
CA LYS A 154 17.67 -4.66 -31.36
C LYS A 154 17.30 -3.32 -31.99
N ILE A 155 17.36 -2.23 -31.22
CA ILE A 155 17.09 -0.88 -31.73
C ILE A 155 18.11 -0.51 -32.83
N GLU A 156 19.40 -0.79 -32.62
CA GLU A 156 20.43 -0.56 -33.64
C GLU A 156 20.18 -1.34 -34.95
N LEU A 157 19.73 -2.59 -34.84
CA LEU A 157 19.35 -3.39 -36.02
C LEU A 157 18.13 -2.80 -36.74
N LEU A 158 17.13 -2.34 -36.01
CA LEU A 158 15.95 -1.68 -36.58
C LEU A 158 16.31 -0.36 -37.25
N LYS A 159 17.23 0.40 -36.64
CA LYS A 159 17.78 1.63 -37.21
C LYS A 159 18.48 1.40 -38.52
N LYS A 160 19.32 0.37 -38.62
CA LYS A 160 19.98 -0.01 -39.88
C LYS A 160 18.98 -0.40 -40.98
N LYS A 161 17.85 -1.02 -40.62
CA LYS A 161 16.83 -1.45 -41.59
C LYS A 161 15.90 -0.33 -42.04
N SER A 162 15.50 0.54 -41.12
CA SER A 162 14.47 1.57 -41.36
C SER A 162 15.03 2.95 -41.70
N GLY A 163 16.29 3.22 -41.35
CA GLY A 163 16.90 4.55 -41.47
C GLY A 163 16.35 5.57 -40.46
N LEU A 164 15.51 5.15 -39.51
CA LEU A 164 14.87 6.03 -38.54
C LEU A 164 15.78 6.34 -37.34
N SER A 165 15.48 7.42 -36.63
CA SER A 165 16.14 7.73 -35.36
C SER A 165 15.74 6.76 -34.26
N ASP A 166 16.56 6.63 -33.22
CA ASP A 166 16.27 5.74 -32.08
C ASP A 166 14.95 6.13 -31.39
N ALA A 167 14.64 7.43 -31.32
CA ALA A 167 13.39 7.94 -30.78
C ALA A 167 12.18 7.50 -31.61
N ALA A 168 12.21 7.70 -32.93
CA ALA A 168 11.10 7.33 -33.82
C ALA A 168 10.83 5.82 -33.82
N ILE A 169 11.88 5.00 -33.67
CA ILE A 169 11.73 3.55 -33.53
C ILE A 169 11.04 3.19 -32.22
N ILE A 170 11.46 3.80 -31.10
CA ILE A 170 10.86 3.55 -29.79
C ILE A 170 9.39 4.00 -29.77
N GLU A 171 9.11 5.21 -30.26
CA GLU A 171 7.74 5.74 -30.36
C GLU A 171 6.86 4.82 -31.21
N GLY A 172 7.32 4.44 -32.41
CA GLY A 172 6.57 3.54 -33.28
C GLY A 172 6.40 2.12 -32.74
N LEU A 173 7.26 1.64 -31.83
CA LEU A 173 7.07 0.37 -31.13
C LEU A 173 6.02 0.49 -30.02
N VAL A 174 6.04 1.59 -29.27
CA VAL A 174 5.06 1.87 -28.20
C VAL A 174 3.66 2.06 -28.78
N ASP A 175 3.54 2.83 -29.86
CA ASP A 175 2.25 3.10 -30.50
C ASP A 175 1.59 1.82 -31.06
N ARG A 176 2.38 0.82 -31.47
CA ARG A 176 1.87 -0.47 -31.96
C ARG A 176 1.39 -1.41 -30.86
N GLU A 177 1.87 -1.24 -29.62
CA GLU A 177 1.42 -2.03 -28.46
C GLU A 177 0.19 -1.45 -27.77
N ILE A 178 -0.11 -0.16 -28.01
CA ILE A 178 -1.25 0.54 -27.37
C ILE A 178 -2.56 0.38 -28.18
N VAL A 179 -2.51 -0.21 -29.39
CA VAL A 179 -3.67 -0.57 -30.22
C VAL A 179 -4.09 -2.01 -29.95
#